data_AF-A0A3B3ZTL0-F1
#
_entry.id   AF-A0A3B3ZTL0-F1
#
_cell.length_a   1.000
_cell.length_b   1.000
_cell.length_c   1.000
_cell.angle_alpha   90.00
_cell.angle_beta   90.00
_cell.angle_gamma   90.00
#
_symmetry.space_group_name_H-M   'P 1'
#
loop_
_entity.id
_entity.type
_entity.pdbx_description
1 polymer ?
#
loop_
_entity_poly.entity_id
_entity_poly.type
_entity_poly.pdbx_seq_one_letter_code
_entity_poly.pdbx_strand_id
1 'polypeptide(L)'
;MDMMDPKDERLDPLMNFTIKSFRLDPEKWRVSEEEGMRVEHGPTTVETEAVPGDDALGLFIALTEELALPLIGNGKNCSDWPQGMQEEMLRQMKLLKKQALVVQAQTQGRIFLPQCDLHEDACYLERSLDQKDQSENNLGDIILRSTIQSKDLQACESTIIEWAELVDEFLKQDSSELLLERTRPMPIEEFNFWESRLENLVFIDKKLKSTKAQQVVAIVENAESVYAPILQQVYSSVQSALNEAEDITRNLKPLQELLEKLQTMDYPQLRDQVETMMKEVLLLWTRSQFYCKPCRIVVLIQEICNLFIELSRSFLGRGQVLKGLLSDPAPVLESVCLCIATLERLKECFRDCRAELDTQGGNNPKWDFPSMLIFIHLDQFLKRLDNIREGYRVTLDMAHLDQAILGGINGKKWTGLIQNKYTHFFHHMTILAKSKCDATDCHDQEFPELWAQFDAQVKGIENSLVDIFSSALQTCTISTSAGKIVLMFGAVLRRPLILNNLHCHFNSVWNMILTEVNQTEHLTLLTPHILLVCLSKDTTIILIVQVGYTSTVQVFKFLNNNK
;
A
#
# COMPACT_ATOMS: atom_id res chain seq x y z
N MET A 1 62.01 12.75 0.96
CA MET A 1 61.71 14.13 1.37
C MET A 1 62.34 15.03 0.33
N ASP A 2 61.66 15.16 -0.81
CA ASP A 2 61.72 16.31 -1.69
C ASP A 2 60.24 16.60 -1.96
N MET A 3 59.71 17.55 -1.21
CA MET A 3 58.39 18.11 -1.45
C MET A 3 58.54 18.92 -2.74
N MET A 4 57.83 18.52 -3.80
CA MET A 4 57.76 19.33 -5.02
C MET A 4 57.26 20.73 -4.67
N ASP A 5 57.93 21.73 -5.24
CA ASP A 5 57.63 23.15 -5.05
C ASP A 5 56.16 23.43 -5.44
N PRO A 6 55.36 24.13 -4.62
CA PRO A 6 53.96 24.50 -4.94
C PRO A 6 53.80 25.45 -6.15
N LYS A 7 54.84 25.58 -6.98
CA LYS A 7 54.92 26.32 -8.24
C LYS A 7 55.38 25.42 -9.39
N ASP A 8 54.92 24.18 -9.44
CA ASP A 8 55.12 23.37 -10.65
C ASP A 8 54.23 23.95 -11.76
N GLU A 9 54.83 24.66 -12.72
CA GLU A 9 54.16 25.27 -13.89
C GLU A 9 53.32 24.27 -14.71
N ARG A 10 53.49 22.96 -14.48
CA ARG A 10 52.69 21.88 -15.09
C ARG A 10 51.31 21.71 -14.46
N LEU A 11 51.13 22.18 -13.22
CA LEU A 11 49.83 22.18 -12.54
C LEU A 11 49.01 23.41 -12.90
N ASP A 12 49.63 24.49 -13.38
CA ASP A 12 48.94 25.73 -13.77
C ASP A 12 47.88 25.52 -14.88
N PRO A 13 48.11 24.71 -15.94
CA PRO A 13 47.09 24.39 -16.93
C PRO A 13 45.90 23.63 -16.33
N LEU A 14 46.16 22.64 -15.48
CA LEU A 14 45.13 21.85 -14.80
C LEU A 14 44.34 22.69 -13.79
N MET A 15 45.02 23.57 -13.06
CA MET A 15 44.41 24.50 -12.10
C MET A 15 43.56 25.55 -12.81
N ASN A 16 44.08 26.17 -13.88
CA ASN A 16 43.33 27.11 -14.70
C ASN A 16 42.14 26.45 -15.39
N PHE A 17 42.31 25.22 -15.88
CA PHE A 17 41.21 24.42 -16.42
C PHE A 17 40.14 24.17 -15.35
N THR A 18 40.52 23.70 -14.16
CA THR A 18 39.58 23.39 -13.06
C THR A 18 38.81 24.63 -12.60
N ILE A 19 39.50 25.76 -12.40
CA ILE A 19 38.89 27.03 -12.01
C ILE A 19 37.88 27.50 -13.07
N LYS A 20 38.27 27.43 -14.35
CA LYS A 20 37.43 27.87 -15.47
C LYS A 20 36.22 26.95 -15.70
N SER A 21 36.44 25.63 -15.60
CA SER A 21 35.44 24.59 -15.82
C SER A 21 34.39 24.53 -14.72
N PHE A 22 34.80 24.64 -13.45
CA PHE A 22 33.88 24.63 -12.30
C PHE A 22 33.41 26.03 -11.89
N ARG A 23 33.81 27.08 -12.62
CA ARG A 23 33.52 28.50 -12.32
C ARG A 23 33.84 28.87 -10.86
N LEU A 24 34.95 28.35 -10.35
CA LEU A 24 35.38 28.58 -8.98
C LEU A 24 36.02 29.96 -8.84
N ASP A 25 35.88 30.56 -7.66
CA ASP A 25 36.51 31.84 -7.35
C ASP A 25 38.03 31.61 -7.16
N PRO A 26 38.89 32.15 -8.03
CA PRO A 26 40.32 31.87 -8.03
C PRO A 26 41.03 32.31 -6.74
N GLU A 27 40.46 33.25 -5.97
CA GLU A 27 41.05 33.68 -4.70
C GLU A 27 40.73 32.73 -3.52
N LYS A 28 39.67 31.92 -3.65
CA LYS A 28 39.22 30.99 -2.60
C LYS A 28 39.67 29.55 -2.81
N TRP A 29 40.00 29.17 -4.04
CA TRP A 29 40.50 27.83 -4.35
C TRP A 29 42.01 27.75 -4.06
N ARG A 30 42.36 27.19 -2.90
CA ARG A 30 43.72 26.69 -2.63
C ARG A 30 43.63 25.18 -2.43
N VAL A 31 44.44 24.44 -3.18
CA VAL A 31 44.57 22.98 -3.03
C VAL A 31 44.98 22.69 -1.59
N SER A 32 44.15 21.93 -0.86
CA SER A 32 44.49 21.46 0.48
C SER A 32 45.72 20.55 0.37
N GLU A 33 46.78 20.85 1.11
CA GLU A 33 48.05 20.09 1.11
C GLU A 33 47.90 18.67 1.69
N GLU A 34 46.72 18.29 2.21
CA GLU A 34 46.62 17.10 3.06
C GLU A 34 46.44 15.78 2.30
N GLU A 35 45.79 15.70 1.13
CA GLU A 35 45.64 14.40 0.42
C GLU A 35 45.59 14.51 -1.12
N GLY A 36 46.78 14.41 -1.76
CA GLY A 36 46.99 13.62 -2.99
C GLY A 36 46.90 14.30 -4.37
N MET A 37 48.03 14.34 -5.09
CA MET A 37 48.16 13.86 -6.48
C MET A 37 49.66 13.69 -6.84
N ARG A 38 50.11 12.44 -7.07
CA ARG A 38 51.33 12.17 -7.82
C ARG A 38 50.93 11.86 -9.26
N VAL A 39 51.22 12.77 -10.18
CA VAL A 39 51.08 12.51 -11.62
C VAL A 39 52.45 12.08 -12.14
N GLU A 40 52.71 10.78 -12.18
CA GLU A 40 53.88 10.23 -12.87
C GLU A 40 53.55 10.01 -14.35
N HIS A 41 54.23 10.77 -15.21
CA HIS A 41 54.36 10.59 -16.66
C HIS A 41 53.06 10.42 -17.49
N GLY A 42 52.54 11.54 -18.04
CA GLY A 42 51.53 11.54 -19.11
C GLY A 42 51.92 12.50 -20.26
N PRO A 43 51.56 12.23 -21.52
CA PRO A 43 51.95 13.04 -22.68
C PRO A 43 51.28 14.43 -22.65
N THR A 44 51.95 15.42 -23.26
CA THR A 44 51.64 16.87 -23.27
C THR A 44 50.37 17.28 -24.04
N THR A 45 49.52 16.34 -24.44
CA THR A 45 48.25 16.60 -25.13
C THR A 45 47.19 15.65 -24.62
N VAL A 46 46.54 16.03 -23.51
CA VAL A 46 45.26 15.45 -23.11
C VAL A 46 44.27 16.61 -23.15
N GLU A 47 43.39 16.61 -24.15
CA GLU A 47 42.23 17.49 -24.15
C GLU A 47 41.29 16.99 -23.06
N THR A 48 41.41 17.58 -21.87
CA THR A 48 40.45 17.37 -20.79
C THR A 48 39.30 18.34 -20.98
N GLU A 49 38.08 17.84 -21.07
CA GLU A 49 36.85 18.64 -21.12
C GLU A 49 36.01 18.35 -19.88
N ALA A 50 35.43 19.40 -19.30
CA ALA A 50 34.67 19.27 -18.06
C ALA A 50 33.23 18.93 -18.39
N VAL A 51 32.81 17.75 -17.94
CA VAL A 51 31.47 17.23 -18.19
C VAL A 51 30.55 17.64 -17.03
N PRO A 52 29.39 18.27 -17.31
CA PRO A 52 28.36 18.46 -16.28
C PRO A 52 27.87 17.09 -15.79
N GLY A 53 27.97 16.84 -14.49
CA GLY A 53 27.78 15.52 -13.88
C GLY A 53 26.34 14.95 -13.91
N ASP A 54 25.37 15.71 -14.41
CA ASP A 54 23.94 15.38 -14.25
C ASP A 54 23.36 14.52 -15.39
N ASP A 55 24.02 14.42 -16.56
CA ASP A 55 23.56 13.56 -17.68
C ASP A 55 24.71 12.95 -18.50
N ALA A 56 25.43 12.00 -17.89
CA ALA A 56 26.53 11.28 -18.54
C ALA A 56 26.08 10.49 -19.79
N LEU A 57 24.83 9.99 -19.80
CA LEU A 57 24.27 9.26 -20.94
C LEU A 57 23.97 10.18 -22.12
N GLY A 58 23.35 11.33 -21.88
CA GLY A 58 23.11 12.34 -22.90
C GLY A 58 24.40 12.85 -23.53
N LEU A 59 25.45 13.05 -22.72
CA LEU A 59 26.76 13.42 -23.23
C LEU A 59 27.38 12.33 -24.11
N PHE A 60 27.32 11.06 -23.69
CA PHE A 60 27.81 9.94 -24.50
C PHE A 60 27.10 9.87 -25.86
N ILE A 61 25.77 10.06 -25.88
CA ILE A 61 24.98 10.08 -27.11
C ILE A 61 25.42 11.23 -28.02
N ALA A 62 25.56 12.44 -27.48
CA ALA A 62 25.98 13.63 -28.23
C ALA A 62 27.40 13.47 -28.80
N LEU A 63 28.36 13.00 -28.00
CA LEU A 63 29.72 12.72 -28.46
C LEU A 63 29.74 11.68 -29.58
N THR A 64 28.89 10.65 -29.48
CA THR A 64 28.81 9.62 -30.51
C THR A 64 28.22 10.17 -31.81
N GLU A 65 27.17 11.00 -31.73
CA GLU A 65 26.53 11.64 -32.90
C GLU A 65 27.39 12.71 -33.56
N GLU A 66 27.96 13.62 -32.79
CA GLU A 66 28.60 14.83 -33.30
C GLU A 66 30.09 14.63 -33.63
N LEU A 67 30.76 13.69 -32.95
CA LEU A 67 32.20 13.47 -33.13
C LEU A 67 32.51 12.08 -33.67
N ALA A 68 32.13 11.02 -32.97
CA ALA A 68 32.59 9.66 -33.30
C ALA A 68 32.09 9.18 -34.67
N LEU A 69 30.79 9.32 -34.95
CA LEU A 69 30.21 8.88 -36.23
C LEU A 69 30.76 9.67 -37.44
N PRO A 70 30.89 11.01 -37.41
CA PRO A 70 31.52 11.77 -38.50
C PRO A 70 33.01 11.46 -38.68
N LEU A 71 33.76 11.26 -37.58
CA LEU A 71 35.20 10.95 -37.63
C LEU A 71 35.46 9.62 -38.31
N ILE A 72 34.68 8.58 -37.97
CA ILE A 72 34.80 7.23 -38.56
C ILE A 72 34.13 7.19 -39.94
N GLY A 73 33.09 8.00 -40.17
CA GLY A 73 32.36 8.06 -41.45
C GLY A 73 33.20 8.63 -42.60
N ASN A 74 34.17 9.49 -42.31
CA ASN A 74 35.06 10.04 -43.34
C ASN A 74 36.14 9.02 -43.73
N GLY A 75 35.99 8.39 -44.90
CA GLY A 75 36.93 7.40 -45.42
C GLY A 75 38.39 7.89 -45.57
N LYS A 76 38.64 9.20 -45.58
CA LYS A 76 40.01 9.75 -45.56
C LYS A 76 40.71 9.58 -44.21
N ASN A 77 39.97 9.53 -43.11
CA ASN A 77 40.52 9.34 -41.77
C ASN A 77 40.86 7.87 -41.49
N CYS A 78 40.24 6.96 -42.24
CA CYS A 78 40.38 5.52 -42.09
C CYS A 78 41.11 4.88 -43.28
N SER A 79 41.89 5.64 -44.05
CA SER A 79 42.59 5.14 -45.26
C SER A 79 43.55 3.98 -44.98
N ASP A 80 44.09 3.93 -43.76
CA ASP A 80 45.07 2.93 -43.32
C ASP A 80 44.40 1.70 -42.69
N TRP A 81 43.07 1.67 -42.64
CA TRP A 81 42.33 0.59 -42.00
C TRP A 81 42.13 -0.61 -42.94
N PRO A 82 42.10 -1.84 -42.39
CA PRO A 82 41.72 -3.03 -43.16
C PRO A 82 40.33 -2.87 -43.82
N GLN A 83 40.17 -3.47 -45.00
CA GLN A 83 38.86 -3.50 -45.68
C GLN A 83 37.77 -4.05 -44.76
N GLY A 84 36.65 -3.32 -44.65
CA GLY A 84 35.51 -3.66 -43.79
C GLY A 84 35.62 -3.21 -42.33
N MET A 85 36.80 -2.79 -41.85
CA MET A 85 36.95 -2.35 -40.44
C MET A 85 36.26 -1.02 -40.15
N GLN A 86 36.23 -0.12 -41.13
CA GLN A 86 35.49 1.15 -41.02
C GLN A 86 33.97 0.90 -40.90
N GLU A 87 33.43 0.01 -41.75
CA GLU A 87 32.01 -0.37 -41.71
C GLU A 87 31.65 -1.05 -40.39
N GLU A 88 32.50 -1.94 -39.88
CA GLU A 88 32.27 -2.60 -38.59
C GLU A 88 32.34 -1.63 -37.41
N MET A 89 33.29 -0.69 -37.39
CA MET A 89 33.38 0.32 -36.32
C MET A 89 32.20 1.30 -36.35
N LEU A 90 31.74 1.70 -37.54
CA LEU A 90 30.50 2.47 -37.68
C LEU A 90 29.31 1.68 -37.13
N ARG A 91 29.20 0.39 -37.44
CA ARG A 91 28.14 -0.49 -36.94
C ARG A 91 28.15 -0.59 -35.42
N GLN A 92 29.32 -0.79 -34.82
CA GLN A 92 29.47 -0.86 -33.35
C GLN A 92 29.15 0.46 -32.67
N MET A 93 29.58 1.60 -33.21
CA MET A 93 29.26 2.90 -32.63
C MET A 93 27.78 3.26 -32.75
N LYS A 94 27.13 2.91 -33.86
CA LYS A 94 25.67 3.04 -33.99
C LYS A 94 24.93 2.13 -33.00
N LEU A 95 25.41 0.90 -32.77
CA LEU A 95 24.85 -0.01 -31.78
C LEU A 95 24.97 0.54 -30.35
N LEU A 96 26.15 1.04 -29.97
CA LEU A 96 26.40 1.64 -28.66
C LEU A 96 25.53 2.88 -28.42
N LYS A 97 25.42 3.75 -29.43
CA LYS A 97 24.51 4.90 -29.40
C LYS A 97 23.06 4.47 -29.16
N LYS A 98 22.60 3.47 -29.90
CA LYS A 98 21.25 2.92 -29.75
C LYS A 98 21.02 2.34 -28.36
N GLN A 99 21.97 1.59 -27.81
CA GLN A 99 21.90 1.08 -26.44
C GLN A 99 21.85 2.22 -25.41
N ALA A 100 22.68 3.26 -25.57
CA ALA A 100 22.67 4.42 -24.69
C ALA A 100 21.33 5.18 -24.75
N LEU A 101 20.72 5.33 -25.94
CA LEU A 101 19.39 5.92 -26.11
C LEU A 101 18.29 5.09 -25.42
N VAL A 102 18.37 3.76 -25.50
CA VAL A 102 17.45 2.86 -24.80
C VAL A 102 17.60 3.01 -23.28
N VAL A 103 18.83 3.00 -22.77
CA VAL A 103 19.09 3.17 -21.33
C VAL A 103 18.65 4.55 -20.84
N GLN A 104 18.93 5.62 -21.60
CA GLN A 104 18.48 6.97 -21.26
C GLN A 104 16.95 7.09 -21.25
N ALA A 105 16.26 6.40 -22.16
CA ALA A 105 14.80 6.37 -22.12
C ALA A 105 14.30 5.59 -20.91
N GLN A 106 14.88 4.41 -20.61
CA GLN A 106 14.50 3.59 -19.45
C GLN A 106 14.72 4.34 -18.12
N THR A 107 15.80 5.10 -17.97
CA THR A 107 16.03 5.91 -16.75
C THR A 107 15.03 7.06 -16.62
N GLN A 108 14.39 7.48 -17.71
CA GLN A 108 13.32 8.48 -17.74
C GLN A 108 11.92 7.84 -17.67
N GLY A 109 11.81 6.52 -17.47
CA GLY A 109 10.54 5.79 -17.48
C GLY A 109 9.89 5.69 -18.87
N ARG A 110 10.68 5.87 -19.93
CA ARG A 110 10.23 5.88 -21.32
C ARG A 110 10.68 4.67 -22.11
N ILE A 111 9.88 4.28 -23.09
CA ILE A 111 10.27 3.25 -24.07
C ILE A 111 10.76 3.89 -25.35
N PHE A 112 11.97 3.50 -25.76
CA PHE A 112 12.62 3.99 -26.96
C PHE A 112 12.45 3.00 -28.11
N LEU A 113 11.80 3.44 -29.19
CA LEU A 113 11.83 2.73 -30.46
C LEU A 113 13.08 3.13 -31.26
N PRO A 114 13.94 2.16 -31.64
CA PRO A 114 15.11 2.41 -32.47
C PRO A 114 14.75 3.06 -33.80
N GLN A 115 15.58 3.97 -34.27
CA GLN A 115 15.39 4.57 -35.59
C GLN A 115 16.08 3.70 -36.65
N CYS A 116 15.40 3.46 -37.77
CA CYS A 116 16.01 2.73 -38.90
C CYS A 116 17.16 3.55 -39.49
N ASP A 117 18.33 2.93 -39.64
CA ASP A 117 19.50 3.51 -40.28
C ASP A 117 19.35 3.45 -41.81
N LEU A 118 18.51 4.31 -42.36
CA LEU A 118 18.37 4.49 -43.80
C LEU A 118 19.53 5.35 -44.35
N HIS A 119 20.03 5.00 -45.54
CA HIS A 119 20.98 5.86 -46.25
C HIS A 119 20.33 7.21 -46.59
N GLU A 120 21.09 8.31 -46.55
CA GLU A 120 20.58 9.68 -46.84
C GLU A 120 19.90 9.78 -48.22
N ASP A 121 20.32 8.93 -49.17
CA ASP A 121 19.81 8.86 -50.54
C ASP A 121 18.52 8.02 -50.70
N ALA A 122 18.04 7.32 -49.66
CA ALA A 122 16.77 6.59 -49.72
C ALA A 122 15.57 7.52 -50.03
N CYS A 123 15.71 8.82 -49.75
CA CYS A 123 14.75 9.87 -50.07
C CYS A 123 14.52 10.09 -51.59
N TYR A 124 15.41 9.61 -52.48
CA TYR A 124 15.26 9.82 -53.92
C TYR A 124 14.31 8.82 -54.61
N LEU A 125 13.88 7.76 -53.90
CA LEU A 125 13.00 6.73 -54.48
C LEU A 125 11.53 7.16 -54.59
N GLU A 126 11.07 8.15 -53.81
CA GLU A 126 9.70 8.68 -53.92
C GLU A 126 9.45 9.51 -55.20
N ARG A 127 10.49 10.10 -55.81
CA ARG A 127 10.31 11.05 -56.94
C ARG A 127 10.65 10.50 -58.32
N SER A 128 11.22 9.31 -58.42
CA SER A 128 11.78 8.81 -59.69
C SER A 128 10.91 7.78 -60.42
N LEU A 129 9.74 7.41 -59.88
CA LEU A 129 8.80 6.50 -60.56
C LEU A 129 7.78 7.21 -61.48
N ASP A 130 7.62 8.53 -61.38
CA ASP A 130 6.70 9.29 -62.23
C ASP A 130 7.34 9.85 -63.52
N GLN A 131 8.67 9.76 -63.67
CA GLN A 131 9.35 10.13 -64.91
C GLN A 131 9.97 8.90 -65.55
N LYS A 132 9.20 8.29 -66.47
CA LYS A 132 9.75 7.51 -67.58
C LYS A 132 10.61 8.43 -68.44
N ASP A 133 11.81 8.77 -68.00
CA ASP A 133 12.77 9.43 -68.87
C ASP A 133 14.04 8.60 -69.04
N GLN A 134 14.27 8.33 -70.31
CA GLN A 134 15.37 7.58 -70.88
C GLN A 134 16.65 8.40 -70.69
N SER A 135 17.54 7.98 -69.79
CA SER A 135 18.95 8.33 -69.89
C SER A 135 19.84 7.22 -69.32
N GLU A 136 20.54 6.58 -70.26
CA GLU A 136 21.78 5.80 -70.17
C GLU A 136 21.99 4.88 -68.95
N ASN A 137 21.66 3.61 -69.20
CA ASN A 137 22.03 2.43 -68.42
C ASN A 137 23.56 2.26 -68.31
N ASN A 138 24.17 2.70 -67.21
CA ASN A 138 25.38 2.06 -66.72
C ASN A 138 25.00 0.85 -65.87
N LEU A 139 25.46 -0.35 -66.24
CA LEU A 139 25.24 -1.58 -65.48
C LEU A 139 25.70 -1.44 -64.02
N GLY A 140 26.72 -0.62 -63.78
CA GLY A 140 27.21 -0.27 -62.44
C GLY A 140 26.19 0.48 -61.59
N ASP A 141 25.44 1.42 -62.15
CA ASP A 141 24.41 2.19 -61.42
C ASP A 141 23.17 1.34 -61.11
N ILE A 142 22.81 0.41 -62.01
CA ILE A 142 21.72 -0.55 -61.77
C ILE A 142 22.10 -1.50 -60.64
N ILE A 143 23.33 -2.04 -60.66
CA ILE A 143 23.84 -2.93 -59.61
C ILE A 143 23.95 -2.19 -58.28
N LEU A 144 24.48 -0.97 -58.26
CA LEU A 144 24.56 -0.12 -57.06
C LEU A 144 23.17 0.17 -56.49
N ARG A 145 22.19 0.59 -57.30
CA ARG A 145 20.80 0.82 -56.86
C ARG A 145 20.17 -0.45 -56.29
N SER A 146 20.33 -1.59 -56.95
CA SER A 146 19.80 -2.87 -56.44
C SER A 146 20.47 -3.31 -55.13
N THR A 147 21.77 -3.02 -54.97
CA THR A 147 22.53 -3.36 -53.75
C THR A 147 22.15 -2.45 -52.59
N ILE A 148 21.95 -1.15 -52.86
CA ILE A 148 21.50 -0.17 -51.86
C ILE A 148 20.07 -0.50 -51.42
N GLN A 149 19.16 -0.77 -52.36
CA GLN A 149 17.79 -1.22 -52.05
C GLN A 149 17.78 -2.53 -51.23
N SER A 150 18.67 -3.49 -51.53
CA SER A 150 18.79 -4.72 -50.75
C SER A 150 19.30 -4.47 -49.32
N LYS A 151 20.22 -3.52 -49.12
CA LYS A 151 20.76 -3.17 -47.80
C LYS A 151 19.75 -2.37 -46.97
N ASP A 152 19.08 -1.39 -47.58
CA ASP A 152 18.02 -0.61 -46.93
C ASP A 152 16.83 -1.51 -46.55
N LEU A 153 16.45 -2.47 -47.41
CA LEU A 153 15.43 -3.47 -47.09
C LEU A 153 15.83 -4.33 -45.89
N GLN A 154 17.06 -4.86 -45.86
CA GLN A 154 17.53 -5.66 -44.72
C GLN A 154 17.57 -4.85 -43.41
N ALA A 155 17.94 -3.57 -43.47
CA ALA A 155 17.90 -2.66 -42.34
C ALA A 155 16.47 -2.40 -41.85
N CYS A 156 15.52 -2.21 -42.77
CA CYS A 156 14.10 -2.10 -42.47
C CYS A 156 13.56 -3.37 -41.81
N GLU A 157 13.84 -4.55 -42.37
CA GLU A 157 13.40 -5.84 -41.82
C GLU A 157 13.92 -6.06 -40.40
N SER A 158 15.21 -5.78 -40.17
CA SER A 158 15.82 -5.86 -38.83
C SER A 158 15.16 -4.89 -37.85
N THR A 159 14.88 -3.66 -38.28
CA THR A 159 14.20 -2.65 -37.46
C THR A 159 12.77 -3.05 -37.12
N ILE A 160 12.04 -3.67 -38.06
CA ILE A 160 10.67 -4.15 -37.82
C ILE A 160 10.66 -5.25 -36.75
N ILE A 161 11.61 -6.18 -36.77
CA ILE A 161 11.73 -7.24 -35.76
C ILE A 161 11.95 -6.60 -34.38
N GLU A 162 12.88 -5.66 -34.28
CA GLU A 162 13.17 -4.98 -33.01
C GLU A 162 11.97 -4.18 -32.48
N TRP A 163 11.23 -3.49 -33.37
CA TRP A 163 10.00 -2.82 -32.99
C TRP A 163 8.95 -3.79 -32.47
N ALA A 164 8.80 -4.94 -33.13
CA ALA A 164 7.86 -5.97 -32.71
C ALA A 164 8.21 -6.55 -31.34
N GLU A 165 9.49 -6.87 -31.10
CA GLU A 165 9.97 -7.39 -29.82
C GLU A 165 9.77 -6.38 -28.68
N LEU A 166 10.15 -5.12 -28.88
CA LEU A 166 10.03 -4.08 -27.85
C LEU A 166 8.56 -3.76 -27.53
N VAL A 167 7.70 -3.69 -28.55
CA VAL A 167 6.26 -3.45 -28.34
C VAL A 167 5.63 -4.65 -27.64
N ASP A 168 5.95 -5.88 -28.04
CA ASP A 168 5.42 -7.08 -27.38
C ASP A 168 5.86 -7.18 -25.91
N GLU A 169 7.13 -6.92 -25.61
CA GLU A 169 7.65 -6.89 -24.24
C GLU A 169 6.96 -5.83 -23.38
N PHE A 170 6.80 -4.62 -23.91
CA PHE A 170 6.08 -3.56 -23.20
C PHE A 170 4.62 -3.90 -22.96
N LEU A 171 3.93 -4.42 -23.98
CA LEU A 171 2.52 -4.71 -23.87
C LEU A 171 2.21 -5.83 -22.86
N LYS A 172 3.18 -6.72 -22.60
CA LYS A 172 3.09 -7.78 -21.58
C LYS A 172 3.12 -7.28 -20.14
N GLN A 173 3.65 -6.08 -19.88
CA GLN A 173 3.69 -5.51 -18.53
C GLN A 173 2.27 -5.37 -17.97
N ASP A 174 2.07 -5.82 -16.73
CA ASP A 174 0.79 -5.75 -16.03
C ASP A 174 0.92 -5.06 -14.66
N SER A 175 -0.10 -4.32 -14.26
CA SER A 175 -0.09 -3.61 -12.96
C SER A 175 -0.06 -4.58 -11.77
N SER A 176 -0.50 -5.83 -11.98
CA SER A 176 -0.47 -6.89 -10.98
C SER A 176 0.94 -7.37 -10.60
N GLU A 177 1.99 -7.01 -11.37
CA GLU A 177 3.37 -7.43 -11.09
C GLU A 177 3.86 -6.94 -9.72
N LEU A 178 3.52 -5.71 -9.32
CA LEU A 178 3.91 -5.13 -8.02
C LEU A 178 3.32 -5.90 -6.83
N LEU A 179 2.12 -6.47 -7.00
CA LEU A 179 1.50 -7.36 -6.00
C LEU A 179 2.23 -8.70 -5.89
N LEU A 180 2.71 -9.24 -7.01
CA LEU A 180 3.46 -10.50 -7.04
C LEU A 180 4.83 -10.34 -6.34
N GLU A 181 5.40 -9.13 -6.37
CA GLU A 181 6.65 -8.78 -5.69
C GLU A 181 6.51 -8.58 -4.17
N ARG A 182 5.32 -8.81 -3.59
CA ARG A 182 5.01 -8.65 -2.15
C ARG A 182 5.18 -7.23 -1.61
N THR A 183 5.28 -6.24 -2.49
CA THR A 183 5.08 -4.86 -2.07
C THR A 183 3.60 -4.70 -1.73
N ARG A 184 3.23 -4.00 -0.65
CA ARG A 184 1.82 -3.66 -0.37
C ARG A 184 1.52 -2.43 -1.21
N PRO A 185 1.06 -2.57 -2.46
CA PRO A 185 0.92 -1.42 -3.33
C PRO A 185 -0.27 -0.60 -2.84
N MET A 186 -0.17 0.69 -3.09
CA MET A 186 -1.19 1.68 -2.78
C MET A 186 -1.91 2.02 -4.08
N PRO A 187 -3.16 2.53 -4.04
CA PRO A 187 -3.93 2.81 -5.26
C PRO A 187 -3.24 3.76 -6.23
N ILE A 188 -2.32 4.59 -5.73
CA ILE A 188 -1.50 5.49 -6.53
C ILE A 188 -0.60 4.75 -7.53
N GLU A 189 -0.18 3.51 -7.23
CA GLU A 189 0.66 2.72 -8.12
C GLU A 189 -0.10 2.30 -9.38
N GLU A 190 -1.36 1.85 -9.25
CA GLU A 190 -2.24 1.57 -10.38
C GLU A 190 -2.47 2.82 -11.25
N PHE A 191 -2.69 4.00 -10.62
CA PHE A 191 -2.87 5.25 -11.36
C PHE A 191 -1.62 5.64 -12.14
N ASN A 192 -0.46 5.65 -11.47
CA ASN A 192 0.83 5.98 -12.08
C ASN A 192 1.18 5.00 -13.21
N PHE A 193 0.88 3.71 -13.04
CA PHE A 193 1.08 2.70 -14.07
C PHE A 193 0.31 3.04 -15.35
N TRP A 194 -0.99 3.34 -15.24
CA TRP A 194 -1.82 3.64 -16.41
C TRP A 194 -1.49 5.00 -17.04
N GLU A 195 -1.14 6.01 -16.24
CA GLU A 195 -0.65 7.30 -16.76
C GLU A 195 0.68 7.13 -17.51
N SER A 196 1.67 6.46 -16.91
CA SER A 196 2.96 6.18 -17.54
C SER A 196 2.81 5.34 -18.81
N ARG A 197 1.94 4.32 -18.78
CA ARG A 197 1.66 3.48 -19.95
C ARG A 197 1.05 4.30 -21.09
N LEU A 198 0.10 5.19 -20.78
CA LEU A 198 -0.50 6.08 -21.76
C LEU A 198 0.54 7.03 -22.38
N GLU A 199 1.35 7.70 -21.56
CA GLU A 199 2.42 8.59 -22.04
C GLU A 199 3.40 7.87 -22.98
N ASN A 200 3.78 6.65 -22.61
CA ASN A 200 4.66 5.80 -23.42
C ASN A 200 4.02 5.39 -24.74
N LEU A 201 2.76 4.98 -24.74
CA LEU A 201 2.03 4.61 -25.95
C LEU A 201 1.84 5.81 -26.90
N VAL A 202 1.55 7.00 -26.37
CA VAL A 202 1.46 8.24 -27.17
C VAL A 202 2.82 8.56 -27.81
N PHE A 203 3.91 8.38 -27.07
CA PHE A 203 5.26 8.59 -27.60
C PHE A 203 5.61 7.58 -28.70
N ILE A 204 5.32 6.30 -28.48
CA ILE A 204 5.51 5.22 -29.45
C ILE A 204 4.69 5.49 -30.73
N ASP A 205 3.42 5.84 -30.59
CA ASP A 205 2.56 6.17 -31.73
C ASP A 205 3.11 7.35 -32.55
N LYS A 206 3.57 8.41 -31.88
CA LYS A 206 4.22 9.54 -32.54
C LYS A 206 5.50 9.13 -33.30
N LYS A 207 6.28 8.19 -32.76
CA LYS A 207 7.49 7.67 -33.43
C LYS A 207 7.14 6.82 -34.65
N LEU A 208 6.14 5.96 -34.55
CA LEU A 208 5.64 5.15 -35.66
C LEU A 208 4.98 6.00 -36.77
N LYS A 209 4.46 7.19 -36.45
CA LYS A 209 3.96 8.16 -37.44
C LYS A 209 5.02 9.13 -37.98
N SER A 210 6.28 8.99 -37.57
CA SER A 210 7.35 9.87 -38.05
C SER A 210 7.68 9.64 -39.54
N THR A 211 8.24 10.66 -40.20
CA THR A 211 8.63 10.57 -41.61
C THR A 211 9.56 9.39 -41.90
N LYS A 212 10.52 9.12 -41.01
CA LYS A 212 11.43 7.97 -41.16
C LYS A 212 10.71 6.63 -41.02
N ALA A 213 9.70 6.52 -40.16
CA ALA A 213 8.89 5.30 -40.05
C ALA A 213 8.02 5.09 -41.30
N GLN A 214 7.48 6.16 -41.89
CA GLN A 214 6.76 6.09 -43.15
C GLN A 214 7.67 5.66 -44.32
N GLN A 215 8.95 6.04 -44.31
CA GLN A 215 9.93 5.54 -45.28
C GLN A 215 10.15 4.03 -45.15
N VAL A 216 10.23 3.51 -43.91
CA VAL A 216 10.33 2.06 -43.67
C VAL A 216 9.11 1.33 -44.26
N VAL A 217 7.90 1.85 -44.02
CA VAL A 217 6.66 1.32 -44.61
C VAL A 217 6.74 1.29 -46.13
N ALA A 218 7.10 2.41 -46.76
CA ALA A 218 7.19 2.51 -48.22
C ALA A 218 8.21 1.54 -48.82
N ILE A 219 9.39 1.38 -48.21
CA ILE A 219 10.43 0.46 -48.69
C ILE A 219 9.95 -0.98 -48.60
N VAL A 220 9.36 -1.38 -47.47
CA VAL A 220 8.91 -2.75 -47.20
C VAL A 220 7.70 -3.14 -48.07
N GLU A 221 6.76 -2.21 -48.29
CA GLU A 221 5.60 -2.43 -49.16
C GLU A 221 6.01 -2.50 -50.64
N ASN A 222 6.87 -1.60 -51.11
CA ASN A 222 7.36 -1.62 -52.49
C ASN A 222 8.19 -2.87 -52.82
N ALA A 223 8.89 -3.41 -51.82
CA ALA A 223 9.65 -4.65 -51.95
C ALA A 223 8.81 -5.93 -51.77
N GLU A 224 7.50 -5.81 -51.49
CA GLU A 224 6.61 -6.92 -51.15
C GLU A 224 7.20 -7.84 -50.06
N SER A 225 7.85 -7.25 -49.05
CA SER A 225 8.58 -8.02 -48.02
C SER A 225 7.63 -8.79 -47.10
N VAL A 226 8.08 -9.97 -46.66
CA VAL A 226 7.37 -10.88 -45.75
C VAL A 226 7.17 -10.24 -44.36
N TYR A 227 7.90 -9.17 -44.04
CA TYR A 227 7.80 -8.44 -42.77
C TYR A 227 6.71 -7.34 -42.78
N ALA A 228 6.11 -7.01 -43.92
CA ALA A 228 5.03 -6.03 -44.00
C ALA A 228 3.83 -6.34 -43.07
N PRO A 229 3.35 -7.60 -42.97
CA PRO A 229 2.28 -7.95 -42.03
C PRO A 229 2.68 -7.78 -40.56
N ILE A 230 3.95 -8.04 -40.22
CA ILE A 230 4.47 -7.86 -38.86
C ILE A 230 4.45 -6.37 -38.49
N LEU A 231 4.88 -5.50 -39.41
CA LEU A 231 4.80 -4.05 -39.21
C LEU A 231 3.36 -3.59 -39.00
N GLN A 232 2.40 -4.06 -39.81
CA GLN A 232 0.97 -3.76 -39.62
C GLN A 232 0.45 -4.26 -38.25
N GLN A 233 0.92 -5.43 -37.79
CA GLN A 233 0.60 -5.95 -36.47
C GLN A 233 1.13 -5.03 -35.35
N VAL A 234 2.33 -4.47 -35.49
CA VAL A 234 2.88 -3.50 -34.53
C VAL A 234 2.00 -2.26 -34.44
N TYR A 235 1.65 -1.64 -35.58
CA TYR A 235 0.78 -0.47 -35.60
C TYR A 235 -0.59 -0.74 -34.96
N SER A 236 -1.23 -1.86 -35.32
CA SER A 236 -2.54 -2.22 -34.77
C SER A 236 -2.50 -2.55 -33.29
N SER A 237 -1.44 -3.21 -32.81
CA SER A 237 -1.24 -3.51 -31.38
C SER A 237 -1.06 -2.24 -30.55
N VAL A 238 -0.24 -1.30 -31.04
CA VAL A 238 -0.04 0.01 -30.38
C VAL A 238 -1.34 0.80 -30.34
N GLN A 239 -2.08 0.87 -31.45
CA GLN A 239 -3.36 1.59 -31.51
C GLN A 239 -4.42 0.99 -30.58
N SER A 240 -4.51 -0.35 -30.52
CA SER A 240 -5.40 -1.03 -29.58
C SER A 240 -5.02 -0.75 -28.13
N ALA A 241 -3.73 -0.82 -27.80
CA ALA A 241 -3.23 -0.56 -26.46
C ALA A 241 -3.41 0.91 -26.05
N LEU A 242 -3.26 1.85 -26.99
CA LEU A 242 -3.50 3.26 -26.76
C LEU A 242 -4.96 3.54 -26.41
N ASN A 243 -5.90 2.98 -27.19
CA ASN A 243 -7.33 3.06 -26.90
C ASN A 243 -7.68 2.48 -25.52
N GLU A 244 -7.05 1.35 -25.15
CA GLU A 244 -7.21 0.75 -23.82
C GLU A 244 -6.69 1.67 -22.71
N ALA A 245 -5.46 2.19 -22.83
CA ALA A 245 -4.86 3.05 -21.83
C ALA A 245 -5.62 4.39 -21.69
N GLU A 246 -6.03 5.02 -22.79
CA GLU A 246 -6.82 6.26 -22.75
C GLU A 246 -8.17 6.07 -22.04
N ASP A 247 -8.89 4.98 -22.32
CA ASP A 247 -10.16 4.68 -21.66
C ASP A 247 -9.96 4.45 -20.17
N ILE A 248 -8.96 3.65 -19.79
CA ILE A 248 -8.69 3.32 -18.40
C ILE A 248 -8.26 4.55 -17.61
N THR A 249 -7.25 5.28 -18.07
CA THR A 249 -6.74 6.48 -17.37
C THR A 249 -7.84 7.53 -17.20
N ARG A 250 -8.68 7.74 -18.22
CA ARG A 250 -9.82 8.66 -18.13
C ARG A 250 -10.83 8.23 -17.06
N ASN A 251 -11.16 6.94 -16.99
CA ASN A 251 -12.16 6.42 -16.04
C ASN A 251 -11.61 6.23 -14.62
N LEU A 252 -10.29 6.09 -14.43
CA LEU A 252 -9.65 6.02 -13.11
C LEU A 252 -9.59 7.38 -12.41
N LYS A 253 -9.50 8.48 -13.17
CA LYS A 253 -9.31 9.82 -12.63
C LYS A 253 -10.31 10.25 -11.53
N PRO A 254 -11.63 10.01 -11.66
CA PRO A 254 -12.59 10.34 -10.59
C PRO A 254 -12.31 9.58 -9.29
N LEU A 255 -11.91 8.30 -9.39
CA LEU A 255 -11.56 7.50 -8.23
C LEU A 255 -10.26 8.00 -7.59
N GLN A 256 -9.26 8.37 -8.39
CA GLN A 256 -8.01 8.96 -7.91
C GLN A 256 -8.28 10.22 -7.08
N GLU A 257 -9.01 11.19 -7.63
CA GLU A 257 -9.35 12.44 -6.94
C GLU A 257 -10.11 12.18 -5.62
N LEU A 258 -10.98 11.17 -5.61
CA LEU A 258 -11.70 10.76 -4.41
C LEU A 258 -10.76 10.14 -3.36
N LEU A 259 -9.86 9.22 -3.74
CA LEU A 259 -8.93 8.57 -2.82
C LEU A 259 -7.89 9.54 -2.26
N GLU A 260 -7.41 10.49 -3.07
CA GLU A 260 -6.54 11.58 -2.61
C GLU A 260 -7.25 12.45 -1.57
N LYS A 261 -8.53 12.78 -1.80
CA LYS A 261 -9.34 13.50 -0.82
C LYS A 261 -9.50 12.70 0.48
N LEU A 262 -9.76 11.39 0.40
CA LEU A 262 -9.89 10.53 1.59
C LEU A 262 -8.61 10.49 2.42
N GLN A 263 -7.43 10.51 1.78
CA GLN A 263 -6.15 10.52 2.49
C GLN A 263 -5.94 11.77 3.36
N THR A 264 -6.53 12.90 2.97
CA THR A 264 -6.44 14.17 3.72
C THR A 264 -7.56 14.36 4.74
N MET A 265 -8.55 13.46 4.76
CA MET A 265 -9.75 13.58 5.57
C MET A 265 -9.53 13.06 7.01
N ASP A 266 -10.25 13.64 7.96
CA ASP A 266 -10.28 13.12 9.33
C ASP A 266 -10.86 11.69 9.36
N TYR A 267 -10.17 10.79 10.07
CA TYR A 267 -10.52 9.37 10.09
C TYR A 267 -12.00 9.07 10.42
N PRO A 268 -12.66 9.74 11.38
CA PRO A 268 -14.09 9.50 11.66
C PRO A 268 -15.02 9.76 10.49
N GLN A 269 -14.67 10.66 9.58
CA GLN A 269 -15.47 10.99 8.40
C GLN A 269 -15.31 9.96 7.28
N LEU A 270 -14.23 9.15 7.31
CA LEU A 270 -13.97 8.14 6.28
C LEU A 270 -15.10 7.13 6.17
N ARG A 271 -15.70 6.73 7.30
CA ARG A 271 -16.78 5.75 7.36
C ARG A 271 -17.96 6.13 6.45
N ASP A 272 -18.31 7.41 6.42
CA ASP A 272 -19.44 7.93 5.62
C ASP A 272 -19.10 7.99 4.13
N GLN A 273 -17.82 8.04 3.78
CA GLN A 273 -17.37 8.09 2.38
C GLN A 273 -17.08 6.71 1.77
N VAL A 274 -16.98 5.65 2.59
CA VAL A 274 -16.70 4.28 2.11
C VAL A 274 -17.70 3.84 1.03
N GLU A 275 -18.99 4.14 1.21
CA GLU A 275 -20.03 3.78 0.24
C GLU A 275 -19.85 4.55 -1.07
N THR A 276 -19.58 5.85 -1.01
CA THR A 276 -19.31 6.68 -2.20
C THR A 276 -18.10 6.16 -2.97
N MET A 277 -17.03 5.80 -2.27
CA MET A 277 -15.83 5.24 -2.88
C MET A 277 -16.09 3.89 -3.56
N MET A 278 -16.76 2.96 -2.88
CA MET A 278 -17.09 1.66 -3.49
C MET A 278 -18.04 1.79 -4.68
N LYS A 279 -18.97 2.75 -4.65
CA LYS A 279 -19.82 3.07 -5.81
C LYS A 279 -19.02 3.61 -6.98
N GLU A 280 -17.99 4.41 -6.74
CA GLU A 280 -17.13 4.90 -7.81
C GLU A 280 -16.23 3.78 -8.39
N VAL A 281 -15.83 2.81 -7.58
CA VAL A 281 -15.19 1.56 -8.05
C VAL A 281 -16.15 0.73 -8.93
N LEU A 282 -17.41 0.60 -8.54
CA LEU A 282 -18.45 -0.05 -9.35
C LEU A 282 -18.70 0.70 -10.67
N LEU A 283 -18.62 2.02 -10.62
CA LEU A 283 -18.85 2.87 -11.78
C LEU A 283 -17.66 2.88 -12.75
N LEU A 284 -16.43 2.80 -12.25
CA LEU A 284 -15.24 2.47 -13.05
C LEU A 284 -15.43 1.15 -13.80
N TRP A 285 -15.90 0.11 -13.10
CA TRP A 285 -16.16 -1.21 -13.69
C TRP A 285 -17.22 -1.18 -14.80
N THR A 286 -18.25 -0.34 -14.67
CA THR A 286 -19.35 -0.26 -15.64
C THR A 286 -19.11 0.74 -16.78
N ARG A 287 -18.33 1.80 -16.56
CA ARG A 287 -18.01 2.82 -17.56
C ARG A 287 -16.87 2.42 -18.49
N SER A 288 -15.84 1.78 -17.96
CA SER A 288 -14.68 1.41 -18.76
C SER A 288 -14.95 0.15 -19.59
N GLN A 289 -14.61 0.22 -20.87
CA GLN A 289 -14.72 -0.91 -21.78
C GLN A 289 -13.57 -1.91 -21.59
N PHE A 290 -12.45 -1.45 -21.04
CA PHE A 290 -11.23 -2.25 -20.92
C PHE A 290 -10.87 -2.61 -19.48
N TYR A 291 -11.28 -1.82 -18.48
CA TYR A 291 -10.96 -2.09 -17.07
C TYR A 291 -11.75 -3.25 -16.46
N CYS A 292 -12.87 -3.64 -17.08
CA CYS A 292 -13.83 -4.64 -16.59
C CYS A 292 -13.33 -6.10 -16.62
N LYS A 293 -12.08 -6.32 -16.17
CA LYS A 293 -11.39 -7.61 -16.05
C LYS A 293 -11.28 -8.00 -14.56
N PRO A 294 -11.66 -9.23 -14.17
CA PRO A 294 -11.61 -9.67 -12.77
C PRO A 294 -10.26 -9.48 -12.07
N CYS A 295 -9.14 -9.70 -12.77
CA CYS A 295 -7.81 -9.51 -12.18
C CYS A 295 -7.57 -8.05 -11.76
N ARG A 296 -7.88 -7.08 -12.62
CA ARG A 296 -7.65 -5.64 -12.36
C ARG A 296 -8.46 -5.14 -11.16
N ILE A 297 -9.72 -5.53 -11.09
CA ILE A 297 -10.57 -5.11 -9.96
C ILE A 297 -10.14 -5.75 -8.64
N VAL A 298 -9.59 -6.97 -8.67
CA VAL A 298 -9.00 -7.60 -7.48
C VAL A 298 -7.78 -6.79 -7.00
N VAL A 299 -6.88 -6.42 -7.92
CA VAL A 299 -5.70 -5.59 -7.62
C VAL A 299 -6.12 -4.27 -6.98
N LEU A 300 -6.99 -3.51 -7.65
CA LEU A 300 -7.44 -2.20 -7.16
C LEU A 300 -8.10 -2.28 -5.77
N ILE A 301 -8.96 -3.28 -5.54
CA ILE A 301 -9.62 -3.43 -4.23
C ILE A 301 -8.60 -3.81 -3.15
N GLN A 302 -7.59 -4.65 -3.47
CA GLN A 302 -6.50 -4.95 -2.53
C GLN A 302 -5.71 -3.69 -2.17
N GLU A 303 -5.37 -2.86 -3.14
CA GLU A 303 -4.68 -1.59 -2.92
C GLU A 303 -5.51 -0.62 -2.08
N ILE A 304 -6.81 -0.53 -2.34
CA ILE A 304 -7.74 0.24 -1.50
C ILE A 304 -7.76 -0.32 -0.08
N CYS A 305 -7.80 -1.64 0.10
CA CYS A 305 -7.71 -2.25 1.43
C CYS A 305 -6.39 -1.87 2.13
N ASN A 306 -5.26 -1.89 1.42
CA ASN A 306 -3.96 -1.46 1.96
C ASN A 306 -3.98 0.00 2.39
N LEU A 307 -4.60 0.88 1.60
CA LEU A 307 -4.81 2.29 1.95
C LEU A 307 -5.60 2.43 3.26
N PHE A 308 -6.73 1.74 3.39
CA PHE A 308 -7.54 1.78 4.61
C PHE A 308 -6.80 1.22 5.83
N ILE A 309 -5.99 0.18 5.66
CA ILE A 309 -5.12 -0.33 6.73
C ILE A 309 -4.14 0.75 7.15
N GLU A 310 -3.46 1.41 6.22
CA GLU A 310 -2.44 2.41 6.54
C GLU A 310 -3.05 3.67 7.19
N LEU A 311 -4.22 4.12 6.72
CA LEU A 311 -4.98 5.20 7.36
C LEU A 311 -5.36 4.82 8.81
N SER A 312 -5.80 3.58 9.04
CA SER A 312 -6.17 3.08 10.37
C SER A 312 -4.95 3.02 11.30
N ARG A 313 -3.81 2.54 10.81
CA ARG A 313 -2.55 2.50 11.56
C ARG A 313 -2.07 3.89 11.93
N SER A 314 -2.18 4.84 10.99
CA SER A 314 -1.84 6.24 11.21
C SER A 314 -2.72 6.87 12.29
N PHE A 315 -4.04 6.68 12.20
CA PHE A 315 -5.00 7.21 13.17
C PHE A 315 -4.81 6.64 14.58
N LEU A 316 -4.47 5.35 14.68
CA LEU A 316 -4.16 4.69 15.95
C LEU A 316 -2.75 5.02 16.49
N GLY A 317 -1.98 5.84 15.78
CA GLY A 317 -0.68 6.34 16.24
C GLY A 317 0.44 5.30 16.19
N ARG A 318 0.44 4.38 15.21
CA ARG A 318 1.52 3.43 14.84
C ARG A 318 2.39 2.94 16.02
N GLY A 319 2.12 1.73 16.52
CA GLY A 319 2.88 1.14 17.64
C GLY A 319 2.66 1.80 19.02
N GLN A 320 1.99 2.95 19.11
CA GLN A 320 1.62 3.55 20.40
C GLN A 320 0.33 2.98 20.99
N VAL A 321 -0.44 2.21 20.20
CA VAL A 321 -1.72 1.65 20.63
C VAL A 321 -1.59 0.92 21.94
N LEU A 322 -0.66 -0.04 22.08
CA LEU A 322 -0.53 -0.79 23.33
C LEU A 322 -0.15 0.08 24.54
N LYS A 323 0.55 1.20 24.33
CA LYS A 323 0.91 2.12 25.42
C LYS A 323 -0.31 2.87 25.97
N GLY A 324 -1.35 3.04 25.15
CA GLY A 324 -2.61 3.62 25.58
C GLY A 324 -3.32 2.82 26.69
N LEU A 325 -2.98 1.53 26.87
CA LEU A 325 -3.47 0.71 27.98
C LEU A 325 -3.07 1.26 29.36
N LEU A 326 -1.96 2.00 29.46
CA LEU A 326 -1.45 2.57 30.73
C LEU A 326 -1.88 4.02 30.98
N SER A 327 -2.50 4.68 30.01
CA SER A 327 -2.94 6.07 30.12
C SER A 327 -4.44 6.13 30.33
N ASP A 328 -5.21 6.62 29.36
CA ASP A 328 -6.67 6.58 29.38
C ASP A 328 -7.17 5.57 28.32
N PRO A 329 -7.62 4.37 28.74
CA PRO A 329 -7.99 3.31 27.82
C PRO A 329 -9.32 3.55 27.08
N ALA A 330 -10.23 4.37 27.61
CA ALA A 330 -11.55 4.61 27.03
C ALA A 330 -11.50 5.29 25.63
N PRO A 331 -10.82 6.44 25.44
CA PRO A 331 -10.78 7.09 24.12
C PRO A 331 -10.07 6.24 23.07
N VAL A 332 -9.03 5.50 23.45
CA VAL A 332 -8.32 4.63 22.50
C VAL A 332 -9.17 3.43 22.10
N LEU A 333 -9.96 2.88 23.03
CA LEU A 333 -10.95 1.84 22.70
C LEU A 333 -11.98 2.34 21.69
N GLU A 334 -12.49 3.57 21.85
CA GLU A 334 -13.41 4.17 20.89
C GLU A 334 -12.77 4.31 19.50
N SER A 335 -11.52 4.79 19.43
CA SER A 335 -10.75 4.85 18.18
C SER A 335 -10.57 3.49 17.52
N VAL A 336 -10.26 2.44 18.28
CA VAL A 336 -10.13 1.06 17.76
C VAL A 336 -11.47 0.53 17.26
N CYS A 337 -12.56 0.76 18.00
CA CYS A 337 -13.91 0.37 17.57
C CYS A 337 -14.34 1.08 16.29
N LEU A 338 -14.02 2.36 16.16
CA LEU A 338 -14.25 3.14 14.95
C LEU A 338 -13.48 2.57 13.76
N CYS A 339 -12.21 2.20 13.93
CA CYS A 339 -11.44 1.57 12.85
C CYS A 339 -12.09 0.26 12.38
N ILE A 340 -12.45 -0.62 13.32
CA ILE A 340 -13.11 -1.89 13.00
C ILE A 340 -14.42 -1.62 12.24
N ALA A 341 -15.26 -0.70 12.72
CA ALA A 341 -16.52 -0.36 12.08
C ALA A 341 -16.34 0.22 10.66
N THR A 342 -15.31 1.03 10.42
CA THR A 342 -14.98 1.56 9.09
C THR A 342 -14.54 0.46 8.13
N LEU A 343 -13.68 -0.45 8.58
CA LEU A 343 -13.18 -1.57 7.76
C LEU A 343 -14.26 -2.63 7.50
N GLU A 344 -15.14 -2.89 8.46
CA GLU A 344 -16.31 -3.75 8.28
C GLU A 344 -17.28 -3.11 7.27
N ARG A 345 -17.48 -1.78 7.33
CA ARG A 345 -18.28 -1.03 6.35
C ARG A 345 -17.70 -1.16 4.93
N LEU A 346 -16.37 -1.18 4.77
CA LEU A 346 -15.73 -1.43 3.47
C LEU A 346 -16.13 -2.80 2.91
N LYS A 347 -16.07 -3.84 3.75
CA LYS A 347 -16.48 -5.20 3.36
C LYS A 347 -17.98 -5.29 3.06
N GLU A 348 -18.82 -4.57 3.79
CA GLU A 348 -20.26 -4.47 3.54
C GLU A 348 -20.53 -3.84 2.19
N CYS A 349 -20.01 -2.64 1.94
CA CYS A 349 -20.21 -1.93 0.67
C CYS A 349 -19.73 -2.76 -0.53
N PHE A 350 -18.62 -3.49 -0.40
CA PHE A 350 -18.20 -4.45 -1.43
C PHE A 350 -19.24 -5.55 -1.70
N ARG A 351 -19.81 -6.14 -0.65
CA ARG A 351 -20.85 -7.17 -0.81
C ARG A 351 -22.11 -6.58 -1.46
N ASP A 352 -22.48 -5.36 -1.07
CA ASP A 352 -23.63 -4.65 -1.64
C ASP A 352 -23.41 -4.39 -3.13
N CYS A 353 -22.25 -3.87 -3.54
CA CYS A 353 -21.91 -3.66 -4.96
C CYS A 353 -21.88 -4.97 -5.74
N ARG A 354 -21.34 -6.06 -5.15
CA ARG A 354 -21.32 -7.38 -5.79
C ARG A 354 -22.74 -7.91 -6.00
N ALA A 355 -23.61 -7.78 -5.00
CA ALA A 355 -25.01 -8.18 -5.11
C ALA A 355 -25.75 -7.33 -6.15
N GLU A 356 -25.47 -6.03 -6.21
CA GLU A 356 -26.03 -5.14 -7.23
C GLU A 356 -25.68 -5.62 -8.65
N LEU A 357 -24.40 -5.92 -8.92
CA LEU A 357 -23.95 -6.49 -10.20
C LEU A 357 -24.64 -7.82 -10.54
N ASP A 358 -24.91 -8.65 -9.53
CA ASP A 358 -25.62 -9.91 -9.73
C ASP A 358 -27.09 -9.73 -10.10
N THR A 359 -27.74 -8.70 -9.56
CA THR A 359 -29.15 -8.38 -9.84
C THR A 359 -29.36 -7.64 -11.17
N GLN A 360 -28.38 -6.87 -11.64
CA GLN A 360 -28.52 -6.04 -12.85
C GLN A 360 -28.66 -6.84 -14.16
N GLY A 361 -28.52 -8.18 -14.14
CA GLY A 361 -29.12 -9.08 -15.13
C GLY A 361 -28.74 -8.86 -16.60
N GLY A 362 -27.63 -8.18 -16.88
CA GLY A 362 -27.18 -7.82 -18.23
C GLY A 362 -25.94 -8.61 -18.70
N ASN A 363 -25.54 -8.37 -19.94
CA ASN A 363 -24.31 -8.92 -20.56
C ASN A 363 -23.01 -8.34 -19.97
N ASN A 364 -23.09 -7.60 -18.86
CA ASN A 364 -21.93 -6.99 -18.22
C ASN A 364 -21.17 -8.05 -17.41
N PRO A 365 -19.83 -8.02 -17.45
CA PRO A 365 -19.01 -8.96 -16.68
C PRO A 365 -19.26 -8.76 -15.18
N LYS A 366 -19.29 -9.87 -14.46
CA LYS A 366 -19.54 -9.91 -13.01
C LYS A 366 -18.23 -9.96 -12.23
N TRP A 367 -18.29 -9.62 -10.94
CA TRP A 367 -17.21 -9.88 -9.99
C TRP A 367 -17.21 -11.36 -9.58
N ASP A 368 -16.75 -12.21 -10.48
CA ASP A 368 -16.70 -13.66 -10.29
C ASP A 368 -15.31 -14.11 -9.79
N PHE A 369 -15.04 -13.83 -8.51
CA PHE A 369 -13.82 -14.28 -7.84
C PHE A 369 -14.04 -14.51 -6.33
N PRO A 370 -13.20 -15.32 -5.67
CA PRO A 370 -13.28 -15.53 -4.23
C PRO A 370 -12.92 -14.25 -3.45
N SER A 371 -13.75 -13.87 -2.48
CA SER A 371 -13.49 -12.69 -1.63
C SER A 371 -12.20 -12.80 -0.81
N MET A 372 -11.66 -14.02 -0.65
CA MET A 372 -10.37 -14.23 0.01
C MET A 372 -9.21 -13.56 -0.74
N LEU A 373 -9.29 -13.44 -2.07
CA LEU A 373 -8.25 -12.78 -2.85
C LEU A 373 -8.10 -11.32 -2.41
N ILE A 374 -9.20 -10.61 -2.20
CA ILE A 374 -9.16 -9.19 -1.84
C ILE A 374 -8.96 -8.93 -0.34
N PHE A 375 -9.47 -9.79 0.54
CA PHE A 375 -9.56 -9.50 1.97
C PHE A 375 -8.55 -10.21 2.87
N ILE A 376 -7.67 -11.07 2.35
CA ILE A 376 -6.77 -11.86 3.21
C ILE A 376 -5.96 -11.00 4.21
N HIS A 377 -5.41 -9.87 3.76
CA HIS A 377 -4.64 -8.96 4.61
C HIS A 377 -5.54 -8.10 5.51
N LEU A 378 -6.68 -7.65 4.99
CA LEU A 378 -7.67 -6.90 5.75
C LEU A 378 -8.22 -7.73 6.92
N ASP A 379 -8.53 -9.01 6.67
CA ASP A 379 -9.07 -9.93 7.68
C ASP A 379 -8.04 -10.23 8.78
N GLN A 380 -6.77 -10.37 8.40
CA GLN A 380 -5.67 -10.50 9.37
C GLN A 380 -5.54 -9.25 10.23
N PHE A 381 -5.66 -8.06 9.64
CA PHE A 381 -5.60 -6.80 10.37
C PHE A 381 -6.82 -6.60 11.29
N LEU A 382 -8.04 -6.89 10.82
CA LEU A 382 -9.27 -6.87 11.62
C LEU A 382 -9.15 -7.78 12.84
N LYS A 383 -8.66 -9.01 12.67
CA LYS A 383 -8.44 -9.93 13.79
C LYS A 383 -7.46 -9.37 14.83
N ARG A 384 -6.42 -8.64 14.40
CA ARG A 384 -5.50 -7.96 15.31
C ARG A 384 -6.18 -6.82 16.05
N LEU A 385 -6.96 -6.00 15.35
CA LEU A 385 -7.75 -4.92 15.98
C LEU A 385 -8.76 -5.47 16.99
N ASP A 386 -9.38 -6.62 16.71
CA ASP A 386 -10.29 -7.30 17.65
C ASP A 386 -9.56 -7.76 18.92
N ASN A 387 -8.35 -8.32 18.79
CA ASN A 387 -7.51 -8.66 19.94
C ASN A 387 -7.16 -7.42 20.76
N ILE A 388 -6.75 -6.32 20.11
CA ILE A 388 -6.46 -5.05 20.77
C ILE A 388 -7.72 -4.53 21.50
N ARG A 389 -8.88 -4.50 20.82
CA ARG A 389 -10.17 -4.10 21.39
C ARG A 389 -10.50 -4.90 22.65
N GLU A 390 -10.29 -6.21 22.62
CA GLU A 390 -10.51 -7.07 23.77
C GLU A 390 -9.55 -6.73 24.91
N GLY A 391 -8.27 -6.44 24.63
CA GLY A 391 -7.30 -6.01 25.63
C GLY A 391 -7.75 -4.76 26.38
N TYR A 392 -8.25 -3.76 25.65
CA TYR A 392 -8.81 -2.55 26.23
C TYR A 392 -10.06 -2.79 27.06
N ARG A 393 -10.99 -3.62 26.56
CA ARG A 393 -12.20 -4.00 27.32
C ARG A 393 -11.84 -4.68 28.63
N VAL A 394 -10.90 -5.61 28.60
CA VAL A 394 -10.41 -6.29 29.80
C VAL A 394 -9.80 -5.30 30.79
N THR A 395 -8.98 -4.36 30.33
CA THR A 395 -8.40 -3.33 31.20
C THR A 395 -9.47 -2.47 31.87
N LEU A 396 -10.50 -2.03 31.13
CA LEU A 396 -11.61 -1.25 31.70
C LEU A 396 -12.43 -2.06 32.72
N ASP A 397 -12.76 -3.32 32.41
CA ASP A 397 -13.50 -4.19 33.33
C ASP A 397 -12.70 -4.44 34.62
N MET A 398 -11.40 -4.74 34.49
CA MET A 398 -10.53 -5.09 35.62
C MET A 398 -10.11 -3.87 36.44
N ALA A 399 -10.19 -2.64 35.91
CA ALA A 399 -9.94 -1.40 36.67
C ALA A 399 -10.91 -1.25 37.86
N HIS A 400 -12.12 -1.82 37.77
CA HIS A 400 -13.07 -1.84 38.89
C HIS A 400 -12.57 -2.64 40.11
N LEU A 401 -11.58 -3.53 39.93
CA LEU A 401 -10.99 -4.31 41.04
C LEU A 401 -10.03 -3.50 41.90
N ASP A 402 -9.48 -2.39 41.37
CA ASP A 402 -8.50 -1.56 42.08
C ASP A 402 -9.11 -0.88 43.31
N GLN A 403 -10.31 -0.31 43.13
CA GLN A 403 -11.04 0.41 44.18
C GLN A 403 -11.96 -0.48 45.01
N ALA A 404 -11.91 -1.80 44.81
CA ALA A 404 -12.86 -2.70 45.42
C ALA A 404 -12.52 -2.97 46.90
N ILE A 405 -13.44 -2.57 47.79
CA ILE A 405 -13.34 -2.84 49.23
C ILE A 405 -14.53 -3.69 49.67
N LEU A 406 -14.27 -4.94 50.03
CA LEU A 406 -15.27 -5.83 50.59
C LEU A 406 -15.38 -5.60 52.11
N GLY A 407 -16.56 -5.18 52.56
CA GLY A 407 -16.89 -5.07 53.98
C GLY A 407 -17.31 -6.42 54.58
N GLY A 408 -17.12 -6.61 55.90
CA GLY A 408 -17.55 -7.80 56.65
C GLY A 408 -16.42 -8.51 57.39
N ILE A 409 -16.75 -9.58 58.13
CA ILE A 409 -15.82 -10.32 59.01
C ILE A 409 -14.62 -10.88 58.21
N ASN A 410 -14.88 -11.35 56.99
CA ASN A 410 -13.86 -11.84 56.06
C ASN A 410 -13.48 -10.82 54.97
N GLY A 411 -14.01 -9.60 55.05
CA GLY A 411 -13.86 -8.57 54.02
C GLY A 411 -12.41 -8.18 53.74
N LYS A 412 -11.58 -8.07 54.80
CA LYS A 412 -10.13 -7.81 54.67
C LYS A 412 -9.39 -8.93 53.92
N LYS A 413 -9.76 -10.19 54.16
CA LYS A 413 -9.15 -11.35 53.48
C LYS A 413 -9.48 -11.34 51.98
N TRP A 414 -10.75 -11.17 51.64
CA TRP A 414 -11.19 -11.15 50.25
C TRP A 414 -10.68 -9.93 49.48
N THR A 415 -10.68 -8.75 50.12
CA THR A 415 -10.10 -7.53 49.54
C THR A 415 -8.61 -7.72 49.22
N GLY A 416 -7.82 -8.29 50.15
CA GLY A 416 -6.40 -8.55 49.91
C GLY A 416 -6.15 -9.56 48.78
N LEU A 417 -7.01 -10.58 48.63
CA LEU A 417 -6.91 -11.53 47.52
C LEU A 417 -7.25 -10.87 46.17
N ILE A 418 -8.29 -10.04 46.11
CA ILE A 418 -8.68 -9.31 44.88
C ILE A 418 -7.59 -8.31 44.48
N GLN A 419 -7.06 -7.53 45.43
CA GLN A 419 -5.97 -6.57 45.18
C GLN A 419 -4.69 -7.26 44.68
N ASN A 420 -4.35 -8.44 45.23
CA ASN A 420 -3.23 -9.23 44.73
C ASN A 420 -3.46 -9.68 43.28
N LYS A 421 -4.67 -10.15 42.94
CA LYS A 421 -5.03 -10.54 41.58
C LYS A 421 -5.00 -9.34 40.61
N TYR A 422 -5.47 -8.18 41.05
CA TYR A 422 -5.37 -6.94 40.26
C TYR A 422 -3.91 -6.52 40.03
N THR A 423 -3.05 -6.62 41.05
CA THR A 423 -1.61 -6.31 40.91
C THR A 423 -0.94 -7.24 39.89
N HIS A 424 -1.28 -8.53 39.91
CA HIS A 424 -0.80 -9.49 38.92
C HIS A 424 -1.30 -9.15 37.50
N PHE A 425 -2.58 -8.79 37.35
CA PHE A 425 -3.12 -8.31 36.08
C PHE A 425 -2.39 -7.06 35.59
N PHE A 426 -2.22 -6.06 36.44
CA PHE A 426 -1.55 -4.81 36.11
C PHE A 426 -0.09 -5.03 35.68
N HIS A 427 0.61 -6.00 36.28
CA HIS A 427 1.95 -6.40 35.87
C HIS A 427 1.97 -6.94 34.42
N HIS A 428 1.08 -7.87 34.09
CA HIS A 428 0.99 -8.43 32.73
C HIS A 428 0.56 -7.39 31.70
N MET A 429 -0.37 -6.50 32.07
CA MET A 429 -0.75 -5.36 31.23
C MET A 429 0.43 -4.41 30.99
N THR A 430 1.26 -4.16 32.01
CA THR A 430 2.46 -3.32 31.88
C THR A 430 3.50 -3.96 30.95
N ILE A 431 3.65 -5.28 30.97
CA ILE A 431 4.53 -5.99 30.03
C ILE A 431 4.01 -5.82 28.60
N LEU A 432 2.71 -6.02 28.37
CA LEU A 432 2.09 -5.86 27.06
C LEU A 432 2.26 -4.42 26.55
N ALA A 433 2.01 -3.42 27.38
CA ALA A 433 2.09 -2.01 27.02
C ALA A 433 3.53 -1.52 26.75
N LYS A 434 4.53 -2.08 27.43
CA LYS A 434 5.96 -1.73 27.25
C LYS A 434 6.66 -2.54 26.16
N SER A 435 5.95 -3.46 25.51
CA SER A 435 6.49 -4.21 24.38
C SER A 435 6.93 -3.26 23.26
N LYS A 436 7.95 -3.67 22.51
CA LYS A 436 8.45 -2.91 21.34
C LYS A 436 7.69 -3.25 20.05
N CYS A 437 6.79 -4.24 20.09
CA CYS A 437 6.06 -4.70 18.92
C CYS A 437 5.06 -3.65 18.43
N ASP A 438 4.88 -3.57 17.11
CA ASP A 438 3.77 -2.81 16.53
C ASP A 438 2.56 -3.73 16.40
N ALA A 439 1.66 -3.66 17.37
CA ALA A 439 0.42 -4.44 17.36
C ALA A 439 -0.44 -4.20 16.10
N THR A 440 -0.25 -3.06 15.43
CA THR A 440 -0.98 -2.70 14.21
C THR A 440 -0.27 -3.12 12.93
N ASP A 441 0.98 -3.60 12.99
CA ASP A 441 1.66 -4.17 11.83
C ASP A 441 1.31 -5.66 11.68
N CYS A 442 0.90 -6.07 10.48
CA CYS A 442 0.63 -7.47 10.17
C CYS A 442 1.89 -8.30 9.88
N HIS A 443 3.03 -7.67 9.61
CA HIS A 443 4.32 -8.39 9.47
C HIS A 443 4.94 -8.77 10.81
N ASP A 444 4.59 -8.07 11.89
CA ASP A 444 5.09 -8.35 13.23
C ASP A 444 4.44 -9.63 13.79
N GLN A 445 5.19 -10.73 13.77
CA GLN A 445 4.75 -12.04 14.28
C GLN A 445 4.88 -12.16 15.81
N GLU A 446 5.49 -11.19 16.49
CA GLU A 446 5.65 -11.24 17.96
C GLU A 446 4.33 -10.94 18.67
N PHE A 447 3.51 -10.04 18.11
CA PHE A 447 2.25 -9.63 18.73
C PHE A 447 1.24 -10.77 18.95
N PRO A 448 0.94 -11.66 17.97
CA PRO A 448 0.04 -12.79 18.19
C PRO A 448 0.46 -13.72 19.34
N GLU A 449 1.76 -13.96 19.51
CA GLU A 449 2.29 -14.79 20.59
C GLU A 449 2.17 -14.09 21.94
N LEU A 450 2.55 -12.81 22.01
CA LEU A 450 2.40 -11.98 23.21
C LEU A 450 0.93 -11.88 23.63
N TRP A 451 0.03 -11.69 22.67
CA TRP A 451 -1.41 -11.65 22.93
C TRP A 451 -1.94 -12.97 23.46
N ALA A 452 -1.53 -14.10 22.88
CA ALA A 452 -1.95 -15.42 23.36
C ALA A 452 -1.49 -15.68 24.80
N GLN A 453 -0.29 -15.24 25.16
CA GLN A 453 0.21 -15.31 26.54
C GLN A 453 -0.62 -14.43 27.48
N PHE A 454 -0.89 -13.18 27.09
CA PHE A 454 -1.71 -12.26 27.87
C PHE A 454 -3.13 -12.80 28.09
N ASP A 455 -3.80 -13.29 27.04
CA ASP A 455 -5.14 -13.88 27.10
C ASP A 455 -5.20 -15.10 28.04
N ALA A 456 -4.18 -15.97 28.00
CA ALA A 456 -4.06 -17.09 28.92
C ALA A 456 -3.92 -16.64 30.39
N GLN A 457 -3.13 -15.59 30.65
CA GLN A 457 -2.99 -15.02 32.00
C GLN A 457 -4.29 -14.39 32.49
N VAL A 458 -5.00 -13.64 31.64
CA VAL A 458 -6.30 -13.05 31.96
C VAL A 458 -7.30 -14.14 32.34
N LYS A 459 -7.40 -15.21 31.55
CA LYS A 459 -8.26 -16.36 31.86
C LYS A 459 -7.91 -17.04 33.19
N GLY A 460 -6.62 -17.17 33.51
CA GLY A 460 -6.16 -17.70 34.80
C GLY A 460 -6.58 -16.81 35.98
N ILE A 461 -6.56 -15.49 35.80
CA ILE A 461 -7.02 -14.52 36.79
C ILE A 461 -8.54 -14.57 36.94
N GLU A 462 -9.29 -14.63 35.84
CA GLU A 462 -10.75 -14.79 35.87
C GLU A 462 -11.19 -16.04 36.62
N ASN A 463 -10.57 -17.19 36.36
CA ASN A 463 -10.86 -18.43 37.09
C ASN A 463 -10.57 -18.28 38.60
N SER A 464 -9.45 -17.63 38.96
CA SER A 464 -9.16 -17.34 40.36
C SER A 464 -10.21 -16.41 40.99
N LEU A 465 -10.72 -15.43 40.24
CA LEU A 465 -11.77 -14.52 40.70
C LEU A 465 -13.09 -15.25 40.89
N VAL A 466 -13.43 -16.22 40.04
CA VAL A 466 -14.59 -17.09 40.22
C VAL A 466 -14.52 -17.83 41.56
N ASP A 467 -13.37 -18.41 41.92
CA ASP A 467 -13.20 -19.12 43.19
C ASP A 467 -13.36 -18.18 44.40
N ILE A 468 -12.79 -16.98 44.29
CA ILE A 468 -12.88 -15.92 45.31
C ILE A 468 -14.34 -15.47 45.48
N PHE A 469 -15.04 -15.17 44.38
CA PHE A 469 -16.43 -14.73 44.42
C PHE A 469 -17.38 -15.83 44.88
N SER A 470 -17.17 -17.08 44.44
CA SER A 470 -17.95 -18.25 44.89
C SER A 470 -17.86 -18.41 46.41
N SER A 471 -16.63 -18.35 46.94
CA SER A 471 -16.39 -18.46 48.38
C SER A 471 -16.97 -17.27 49.15
N ALA A 472 -16.81 -16.05 48.63
CA ALA A 472 -17.36 -14.85 49.24
C ALA A 472 -18.89 -14.89 49.31
N LEU A 473 -19.56 -15.30 48.22
CA LEU A 473 -21.02 -15.43 48.15
C LEU A 473 -21.54 -16.56 49.07
N GLN A 474 -20.83 -17.69 49.18
CA GLN A 474 -21.19 -18.75 50.13
C GLN A 474 -21.08 -18.32 51.60
N THR A 475 -20.12 -17.45 51.92
CA THR A 475 -19.97 -16.92 53.29
C THR A 475 -20.96 -15.79 53.63
N CYS A 476 -21.73 -15.29 52.66
CA CYS A 476 -22.75 -14.28 52.91
C CYS A 476 -23.99 -14.92 53.54
N THR A 477 -24.35 -14.48 54.74
CA THR A 477 -25.57 -14.89 55.44
C THR A 477 -26.74 -13.92 55.25
N ILE A 478 -26.48 -12.72 54.72
CA ILE A 478 -27.46 -11.62 54.57
C ILE A 478 -27.59 -11.29 53.07
N SER A 479 -28.82 -11.14 52.58
CA SER A 479 -29.08 -10.83 51.16
C SER A 479 -28.43 -9.50 50.73
N THR A 480 -28.42 -8.50 51.61
CA THR A 480 -27.86 -7.17 51.36
C THR A 480 -26.35 -7.20 51.14
N SER A 481 -25.61 -8.08 51.84
CA SER A 481 -24.15 -8.20 51.63
C SER A 481 -23.84 -8.89 50.30
N ALA A 482 -24.60 -9.93 49.95
CA ALA A 482 -24.47 -10.57 48.64
C ALA A 482 -24.81 -9.59 47.50
N GLY A 483 -25.91 -8.84 47.62
CA GLY A 483 -26.29 -7.82 46.62
C GLY A 483 -25.24 -6.72 46.44
N LYS A 484 -24.56 -6.28 47.51
CA LYS A 484 -23.46 -5.31 47.42
C LYS A 484 -22.26 -5.85 46.63
N ILE A 485 -21.91 -7.13 46.78
CA ILE A 485 -20.84 -7.76 46.00
C ILE A 485 -21.21 -7.76 44.51
N VAL A 486 -22.45 -8.18 44.19
CA VAL A 486 -22.92 -8.21 42.80
C VAL A 486 -22.95 -6.82 42.15
N LEU A 487 -23.35 -5.80 42.91
CA LEU A 487 -23.36 -4.42 42.44
C LEU A 487 -21.95 -3.84 42.25
N MET A 488 -21.04 -4.08 43.20
CA MET A 488 -19.66 -3.57 43.14
C MET A 488 -18.85 -4.19 42.00
N PHE A 489 -19.06 -5.47 41.70
CA PHE A 489 -18.32 -6.18 40.66
C PHE A 489 -19.12 -6.43 39.39
N GLY A 490 -20.22 -5.69 39.18
CA GLY A 490 -21.14 -5.94 38.06
C GLY A 490 -20.49 -5.95 36.68
N ALA A 491 -19.47 -5.12 36.44
CA ALA A 491 -18.70 -5.12 35.18
C ALA A 491 -17.90 -6.43 35.02
N VAL A 492 -17.15 -6.84 36.05
CA VAL A 492 -16.35 -8.07 36.06
C VAL A 492 -17.23 -9.32 36.00
N LEU A 493 -18.39 -9.31 36.67
CA LEU A 493 -19.32 -10.43 36.71
C LEU A 493 -20.08 -10.64 35.38
N ARG A 494 -20.16 -9.62 34.51
CA ARG A 494 -20.75 -9.75 33.17
C ARG A 494 -19.86 -10.51 32.19
N ARG A 495 -18.58 -10.73 32.54
CA ARG A 495 -17.65 -11.48 31.69
C ARG A 495 -18.12 -12.93 31.59
N PRO A 496 -18.14 -13.53 30.38
CA PRO A 496 -18.83 -14.79 30.12
C PRO A 496 -18.31 -15.96 30.95
N LEU A 497 -16.99 -16.04 31.19
CA LEU A 497 -16.40 -17.08 32.01
C LEU A 497 -16.82 -16.98 33.49
N ILE A 498 -16.94 -15.76 34.00
CA ILE A 498 -17.33 -15.51 35.39
C ILE A 498 -18.82 -15.73 35.58
N LEU A 499 -19.64 -15.21 34.66
CA LEU A 499 -21.10 -15.33 34.69
C LEU A 499 -21.56 -16.78 34.66
N ASN A 500 -20.99 -17.60 33.77
CA ASN A 500 -21.38 -18.99 33.60
C ASN A 500 -21.10 -19.82 34.86
N ASN A 501 -19.98 -19.57 35.53
CA ASN A 501 -19.57 -20.33 36.72
C ASN A 501 -20.28 -19.87 38.00
N LEU A 502 -20.70 -18.61 38.07
CA LEU A 502 -21.40 -18.04 39.25
C LEU A 502 -22.93 -18.12 39.16
N HIS A 503 -23.49 -18.61 38.05
CA HIS A 503 -24.93 -18.72 37.83
C HIS A 503 -25.66 -19.48 38.95
N CYS A 504 -25.06 -20.56 39.46
CA CYS A 504 -25.63 -21.33 40.56
C CYS A 504 -25.64 -20.55 41.90
N HIS A 505 -24.63 -19.72 42.15
CA HIS A 505 -24.58 -18.85 43.33
C HIS A 505 -25.56 -17.69 43.23
N PHE A 506 -25.81 -17.14 42.05
CA PHE A 506 -26.86 -16.12 41.86
C PHE A 506 -28.25 -16.67 42.20
N ASN A 507 -28.55 -17.93 41.84
CA ASN A 507 -29.78 -18.60 42.26
C ASN A 507 -29.85 -18.78 43.79
N SER A 508 -28.72 -19.05 44.45
CA SER A 508 -28.67 -19.12 45.92
C SER A 508 -28.95 -17.76 46.56
N VAL A 509 -28.43 -16.67 46.01
CA VAL A 509 -28.70 -15.30 46.48
C VAL A 509 -30.17 -14.93 46.25
N TRP A 510 -30.73 -15.32 45.10
CA TRP A 510 -32.16 -15.16 44.81
C TRP A 510 -33.05 -15.86 45.84
N ASN A 511 -32.72 -17.11 46.20
CA ASN A 511 -33.46 -17.87 47.21
C ASN A 511 -33.34 -17.24 48.62
N MET A 512 -32.18 -16.66 48.97
CA MET A 512 -32.04 -15.91 50.22
C MET A 512 -32.97 -14.68 50.25
N ILE A 513 -33.02 -13.91 49.16
CA ILE A 513 -33.94 -12.75 49.04
C ILE A 513 -35.39 -13.22 49.16
N LEU A 514 -35.77 -14.29 48.46
CA LEU A 514 -37.12 -14.85 48.50
C LEU A 514 -37.51 -15.27 49.93
N THR A 515 -36.58 -15.87 50.67
CA THR A 515 -36.80 -16.31 52.05
C THR A 515 -37.01 -15.12 52.99
N GLU A 516 -36.23 -14.05 52.85
CA GLU A 516 -36.41 -12.81 53.61
C GLU A 516 -37.74 -12.12 53.27
N VAL A 517 -38.16 -12.10 52.00
CA VAL A 517 -39.47 -11.58 51.58
C VAL A 517 -40.60 -12.41 52.21
N ASN A 518 -40.53 -13.74 52.15
CA ASN A 518 -41.57 -14.61 52.74
C ASN A 518 -41.64 -14.46 54.28
N GLN A 519 -40.50 -14.25 54.95
CA GLN A 519 -40.47 -13.97 56.39
C GLN A 519 -41.12 -12.61 56.72
N THR A 520 -40.87 -11.58 55.91
CA THR A 520 -41.53 -10.27 56.10
C THR A 520 -43.03 -10.31 55.81
N GLU A 521 -43.48 -11.08 54.81
CA GLU A 521 -44.90 -11.33 54.54
C GLU A 521 -45.59 -12.02 55.73
N HIS A 522 -44.95 -13.02 56.35
CA HIS A 522 -45.47 -13.65 57.56
C HIS A 522 -45.54 -12.69 58.78
N LEU A 523 -44.59 -11.76 58.92
CA LEU A 523 -44.58 -10.76 60.00
C LEU A 523 -45.61 -9.63 59.78
N THR A 524 -45.87 -9.26 58.52
CA THR A 524 -46.92 -8.29 58.16
C THR A 524 -48.34 -8.81 58.43
N LEU A 525 -48.56 -10.13 58.35
CA LEU A 525 -49.83 -10.76 58.76
C LEU A 525 -50.08 -10.68 60.28
N LEU A 526 -49.05 -10.46 61.10
CA LEU A 526 -49.14 -10.36 62.57
C LEU A 526 -49.21 -8.92 63.10
N THR A 527 -49.00 -7.90 62.25
CA THR A 527 -49.07 -6.47 62.65
C THR A 527 -49.72 -5.60 61.56
N PRO A 528 -50.85 -4.91 61.83
CA PRO A 528 -51.69 -4.32 60.78
C PRO A 528 -51.21 -2.97 60.22
N HIS A 529 -49.92 -2.62 60.36
CA HIS A 529 -49.38 -1.31 59.96
C HIS A 529 -48.24 -1.36 58.94
N ILE A 530 -48.01 -2.49 58.28
CA ILE A 530 -47.00 -2.58 57.22
C ILE A 530 -47.72 -2.66 55.87
N LEU A 531 -47.62 -1.58 55.10
CA LEU A 531 -48.17 -1.48 53.74
C LEU A 531 -47.12 -2.02 52.76
N LEU A 532 -47.24 -3.30 52.41
CA LEU A 532 -46.44 -3.95 51.37
C LEU A 532 -47.07 -3.63 50.01
N VAL A 533 -46.56 -2.62 49.31
CA VAL A 533 -46.98 -2.32 47.93
C VAL A 533 -46.04 -3.03 46.96
N CYS A 534 -46.40 -4.23 46.53
CA CYS A 534 -45.82 -4.86 45.35
C CYS A 534 -46.57 -4.38 44.11
N LEU A 535 -45.98 -3.46 43.35
CA LEU A 535 -46.40 -3.19 41.97
C LEU A 535 -45.42 -3.87 41.03
N SER A 536 -45.89 -4.94 40.38
CA SER A 536 -45.22 -5.60 39.28
C SER A 536 -46.05 -5.41 38.02
N LYS A 537 -45.51 -4.65 37.09
CA LYS A 537 -45.56 -4.96 35.65
C LYS A 537 -44.37 -4.24 35.01
N ASP A 538 -43.45 -5.06 34.53
CA ASP A 538 -42.32 -4.73 33.66
C ASP A 538 -41.16 -3.95 34.31
N THR A 539 -40.10 -4.71 34.64
CA THR A 539 -38.69 -4.33 34.74
C THR A 539 -38.17 -3.57 35.97
N THR A 540 -38.98 -3.24 36.98
CA THR A 540 -38.46 -2.70 38.25
C THR A 540 -39.21 -3.25 39.46
N ILE A 541 -38.52 -3.92 40.38
CA ILE A 541 -39.08 -4.26 41.71
C ILE A 541 -38.68 -3.14 42.66
N ILE A 542 -39.64 -2.34 43.11
CA ILE A 542 -39.42 -1.34 44.17
C ILE A 542 -39.94 -1.95 45.47
N LEU A 543 -39.03 -2.26 46.40
CA LEU A 543 -39.38 -2.65 47.76
C LEU A 543 -39.43 -1.38 48.64
N ILE A 544 -40.62 -0.97 49.05
CA ILE A 544 -40.81 0.06 50.08
C ILE A 544 -41.25 -0.68 51.35
N VAL A 545 -40.36 -0.74 52.35
CA VAL A 545 -40.69 -1.29 53.67
C VAL A 545 -40.75 -0.12 54.65
N GLN A 546 -41.96 0.22 55.10
CA GLN A 546 -42.16 1.23 56.15
C GLN A 546 -42.34 0.51 57.49
N VAL A 547 -41.36 0.66 58.39
CA VAL A 547 -41.42 0.15 59.77
C VAL A 547 -41.35 1.33 60.74
N GLY A 548 -42.50 1.86 61.14
CA GLY A 548 -42.59 2.95 62.12
C GLY A 548 -41.85 4.26 61.73
N TYR A 549 -41.64 5.16 62.70
CA TYR A 549 -41.18 6.55 62.50
C TYR A 549 -39.73 6.73 62.01
N THR A 550 -39.02 5.65 61.65
CA THR A 550 -37.66 5.71 61.10
C THR A 550 -37.63 5.06 59.73
N SER A 551 -37.79 5.90 58.70
CA SER A 551 -37.78 5.50 57.30
C SER A 551 -36.36 5.13 56.86
N THR A 552 -36.12 3.86 56.52
CA THR A 552 -34.97 3.48 55.69
C THR A 552 -35.49 2.96 54.35
N VAL A 553 -35.33 3.79 53.32
CA VAL A 553 -35.71 3.45 51.95
C VAL A 553 -34.51 2.76 51.30
N GLN A 554 -34.65 1.50 50.90
CA GLN A 554 -33.64 0.80 50.11
C GLN A 554 -34.22 0.44 48.74
N VAL A 555 -33.70 1.06 47.69
CA VAL A 555 -34.11 0.80 46.31
C VAL A 555 -33.14 -0.22 45.71
N PHE A 556 -33.64 -1.40 45.36
CA PHE A 556 -32.88 -2.41 44.61
C PHE A 556 -33.30 -2.37 43.14
N LYS A 557 -32.41 -1.87 42.28
CA LYS A 557 -32.61 -1.96 40.83
C LYS A 557 -31.89 -3.20 40.31
N PHE A 558 -32.63 -4.28 40.09
CA PHE A 558 -32.14 -5.41 39.30
C PHE A 558 -32.37 -5.11 37.82
N LEU A 559 -31.30 -4.79 37.08
CA LEU A 559 -31.33 -4.75 35.63
C LEU A 559 -31.25 -6.19 35.11
N ASN A 560 -32.39 -6.78 34.78
CA ASN A 560 -32.44 -8.00 34.00
C ASN A 560 -32.21 -7.62 32.52
N ASN A 561 -30.96 -7.61 32.07
CA ASN A 561 -30.64 -7.52 30.65
C ASN A 561 -30.83 -8.90 30.00
N ASN A 562 -32.09 -9.26 29.80
CA ASN A 562 -32.48 -10.03 28.61
C ASN A 562 -33.38 -9.16 27.73
N LYS A 563 -32.92 -7.94 27.47
CA LYS A 563 -32.49 -7.43 26.16
C LYS A 563 -31.45 -6.35 26.40
#